data_AF-A0A4V3XDH3-F1
#
_entry.id   AF-A0A4V3XDH3-F1
#
_cell.length_a   1.000
_cell.length_b   1.000
_cell.length_c   1.000
_cell.angle_alpha   90.00
_cell.angle_beta   90.00
_cell.angle_gamma   90.00
#
_symmetry.space_group_name_H-M   'P 1'
#
loop_
_entity.id
_entity.type
_entity.pdbx_description
1 polymer ?
#
loop_
_entity_poly.entity_id
_entity_poly.type
_entity_poly.pdbx_seq_one_letter_code
_entity_poly.pdbx_strand_id
1 'polypeptide(L)' 'MTDKVLAQAPGDDCFRAVQHSGEPKGSIEKIAGVDTYVATPPQLSRGQPAKGVILFYADVYGPLFINNKLLQDYFAEQVG' A
#
# COMPACT_ATOMS: atom_id res chain seq x y z
N MET A 1 29.93 -11.23 19.85
CA MET A 1 29.73 -10.48 18.60
C MET A 1 28.41 -10.93 18.04
N THR A 2 27.43 -10.04 17.93
CA THR A 2 26.16 -10.35 17.26
C THR A 2 26.49 -10.49 15.78
N ASP A 3 26.18 -11.65 15.19
CA ASP A 3 26.34 -11.86 13.76
C ASP A 3 25.61 -10.75 13.00
N LYS A 4 26.31 -10.08 12.08
CA LYS A 4 25.73 -9.01 11.29
C LYS A 4 24.68 -9.61 10.36
N VAL A 5 23.42 -9.47 10.73
CA VAL A 5 22.28 -9.84 9.88
C VAL A 5 21.88 -8.64 9.01
N LEU A 6 21.50 -8.92 7.75
CA LEU A 6 21.03 -7.88 6.81
C LEU A 6 19.70 -7.26 7.26
N ALA A 7 18.86 -8.01 7.96
CA ALA A 7 17.63 -7.55 8.57
C ALA A 7 17.43 -8.26 9.92
N GLN A 8 17.36 -7.48 11.00
CA GLN A 8 16.97 -7.98 12.31
C GLN A 8 15.45 -8.14 12.41
N ALA A 9 14.97 -8.84 13.42
CA ALA A 9 13.54 -8.90 13.72
C ALA A 9 12.98 -7.47 13.96
N PRO A 10 11.71 -7.21 13.61
CA PRO A 10 11.07 -5.91 13.88
C PRO A 10 11.19 -5.53 15.36
N GLY A 11 11.69 -4.32 15.63
CA GLY A 11 11.77 -3.75 16.97
C GLY A 11 10.56 -2.84 17.29
N ASP A 12 10.52 -2.25 18.47
CA ASP A 12 9.40 -1.41 18.93
C ASP A 12 9.04 -0.29 17.96
N ASP A 13 10.05 0.32 17.32
CA ASP A 13 9.85 1.39 16.33
C ASP A 13 9.13 0.91 15.06
N CYS A 14 9.20 -0.38 14.70
CA CYS A 14 8.48 -0.93 13.56
C CYS A 14 6.96 -0.94 13.78
N PHE A 15 6.52 -0.87 15.04
CA PHE A 15 5.11 -0.91 15.43
C PHE A 15 4.60 0.47 15.86
N ARG A 16 5.39 1.53 15.70
CA ARG A 16 4.94 2.90 15.92
C ARG A 16 4.22 3.40 14.66
N ALA A 17 2.90 3.28 14.67
CA ALA A 17 2.07 3.75 13.57
C ALA A 17 1.87 5.27 13.59
N VAL A 18 1.71 5.86 12.40
CA VAL A 18 1.19 7.23 12.21
C VAL A 18 -0.29 7.12 11.86
N GLN A 19 -1.16 7.86 12.53
CA GLN A 19 -2.59 7.79 12.23
C GLN A 19 -2.92 8.55 10.95
N HIS A 20 -3.39 7.84 9.92
CA HIS A 20 -4.07 8.44 8.78
C HIS A 20 -5.59 8.34 8.96
N SER A 21 -6.32 9.33 8.45
CA SER A 21 -7.78 9.40 8.53
C SER A 21 -8.39 9.53 7.15
N GLY A 22 -9.48 8.81 6.89
CA GLY A 22 -10.20 8.85 5.63
C GLY A 22 -10.98 7.57 5.40
N GLU A 23 -11.72 7.53 4.29
CA GLU A 23 -12.39 6.33 3.80
C GLU A 23 -11.61 5.75 2.61
N PRO A 24 -11.21 4.47 2.66
CA PRO A 24 -10.57 3.80 1.53
C PRO A 24 -11.44 3.83 0.27
N LYS A 25 -10.86 4.17 -0.88
CA LYS A 25 -11.56 4.30 -2.16
C LYS A 25 -11.28 3.16 -3.14
N GLY A 26 -10.21 2.42 -2.92
CA GLY A 26 -9.81 1.25 -3.70
C GLY A 26 -10.60 -0.02 -3.37
N SER A 27 -10.28 -1.08 -4.10
CA SER A 27 -10.89 -2.42 -3.96
C SER A 27 -9.88 -3.41 -3.40
N ILE A 28 -10.37 -4.49 -2.77
CA ILE A 28 -9.54 -5.68 -2.50
C ILE A 28 -9.81 -6.67 -3.62
N GLU A 29 -8.76 -7.06 -4.32
CA GLU A 29 -8.80 -8.01 -5.43
C GLU A 29 -7.78 -9.12 -5.19
N LYS A 30 -8.05 -10.31 -5.73
CA LYS A 30 -7.12 -11.43 -5.63
C LYS A 30 -6.22 -11.46 -6.87
N ILE A 31 -4.96 -11.08 -6.71
CA ILE A 31 -3.96 -11.09 -7.79
C ILE A 31 -2.99 -12.24 -7.49
N ALA A 32 -2.88 -13.18 -8.43
CA ALA A 32 -2.05 -14.39 -8.28
C ALA A 32 -2.30 -15.17 -6.96
N GLY A 33 -3.55 -15.17 -6.49
CA GLY A 33 -3.95 -15.84 -5.25
C GLY A 33 -3.84 -14.99 -3.98
N VAL A 34 -3.18 -13.84 -4.05
CA VAL A 34 -2.91 -12.95 -2.90
C VAL A 34 -3.91 -11.80 -2.86
N ASP A 35 -4.46 -11.52 -1.68
CA ASP A 35 -5.34 -10.35 -1.50
C ASP A 35 -4.52 -9.07 -1.62
N THR A 36 -4.89 -8.25 -2.59
CA THR A 36 -4.17 -7.05 -3.01
C THR A 36 -5.13 -5.88 -2.98
N TYR A 37 -4.73 -4.78 -2.35
CA TYR A 37 -5.50 -3.55 -2.43
C TYR A 37 -5.16 -2.82 -3.74
N VAL A 38 -6.17 -2.44 -4.51
CA VAL A 38 -6.01 -1.79 -5.81
C VAL A 38 -6.65 -0.41 -5.75
N ALA A 39 -5.80 0.62 -5.81
CA ALA A 39 -6.23 2.01 -5.92
C ALA A 39 -6.07 2.49 -7.37
N THR A 40 -7.12 3.07 -7.94
CA THR A 40 -7.14 3.56 -9.32
C THR A 40 -7.35 5.07 -9.35
N PRO A 41 -6.63 5.84 -10.19
CA PRO A 41 -6.82 7.28 -10.30
C PRO A 41 -8.27 7.62 -10.69
N PRO A 42 -8.92 8.60 -10.03
CA PRO A 42 -10.32 8.93 -10.28
C PRO A 42 -10.56 9.48 -11.69
N GLN A 43 -9.56 10.15 -12.28
CA GLN A 43 -9.59 10.62 -13.67
C GLN A 43 -9.42 9.52 -14.72
N LEU A 44 -9.03 8.30 -14.34
CA LEU A 44 -8.86 7.21 -15.30
C LEU A 44 -10.24 6.74 -15.79
N SER A 45 -10.60 7.16 -16.99
CA SER A 45 -11.86 6.73 -17.62
C SER A 45 -11.81 5.24 -17.93
N ARG A 46 -12.95 4.56 -17.78
CA ARG A 46 -13.07 3.12 -18.05
C ARG A 46 -12.59 2.80 -19.47
N GLY A 47 -11.54 1.98 -19.59
CA GLY A 47 -10.94 1.60 -20.87
C GLY A 47 -9.72 2.43 -21.30
N GLN A 48 -9.34 3.46 -20.55
CA GLN A 48 -8.03 4.10 -20.75
C GLN A 48 -6.93 3.30 -20.06
N PRO A 49 -5.80 3.03 -20.74
CA PRO A 49 -4.67 2.36 -20.12
C PRO A 49 -4.03 3.29 -19.08
N ALA A 50 -3.68 2.73 -17.92
CA ALA A 50 -2.85 3.44 -16.96
C ALA A 50 -1.50 3.79 -17.60
N LYS A 51 -1.01 5.02 -17.38
CA LYS A 51 0.31 5.46 -17.87
C LYS A 51 1.46 4.72 -17.19
N GLY A 52 1.22 4.14 -16.02
CA GLY A 52 2.18 3.38 -15.23
C GLY A 52 1.48 2.66 -14.08
N VAL A 53 2.22 1.80 -13.39
CA VAL A 53 1.76 1.02 -12.24
C VAL A 53 2.71 1.28 -11.08
N ILE A 54 2.16 1.54 -9.89
CA ILE A 54 2.93 1.58 -8.63
C ILE A 54 2.72 0.27 -7.90
N LEU A 55 3.81 -0.41 -7.57
CA LEU A 55 3.79 -1.55 -6.66
C LEU A 55 4.02 -1.05 -5.24
N PHE A 56 3.01 -1.16 -4.39
CA PHE A 56 3.08 -0.76 -3.00
C PHE A 56 3.51 -1.93 -2.12
N TYR A 57 4.70 -1.84 -1.52
CA TYR A 57 5.19 -2.81 -0.55
C TYR A 57 4.94 -2.28 0.87
N ALA A 58 4.03 -2.93 1.58
CA ALA A 58 3.59 -2.49 2.89
C ALA A 58 4.61 -2.75 4.00
N ASP A 59 4.44 -2.03 5.09
CA ASP A 59 5.15 -2.24 6.35
C ASP A 59 4.66 -3.51 7.08
N VAL A 60 5.08 -3.68 8.34
CA VAL A 60 4.76 -4.84 9.19
C VAL A 60 3.26 -5.09 9.40
N TYR A 61 2.41 -4.09 9.16
CA TYR A 61 0.96 -4.23 9.29
C TYR A 61 0.29 -4.76 8.02
N GLY A 62 1.02 -4.81 6.91
CA GLY A 62 0.56 -5.37 5.65
C GLY A 62 -0.33 -4.44 4.83
N PRO A 63 -0.59 -4.79 3.56
CA PRO A 63 -1.16 -3.88 2.57
C PRO A 63 -2.64 -3.56 2.80
N LEU A 64 -3.32 -4.35 3.63
CA LEU A 64 -4.75 -4.17 3.93
C LEU A 64 -5.00 -3.37 5.22
N PHE A 65 -3.95 -2.95 5.92
CA PHE A 65 -4.07 -2.04 7.05
C PHE A 65 -4.56 -0.67 6.58
N ILE A 66 -5.42 -0.02 7.36
CA ILE A 66 -6.12 1.21 6.95
C ILE A 66 -5.16 2.31 6.48
N ASN A 67 -4.04 2.52 7.17
CA ASN A 67 -3.03 3.50 6.79
C ASN A 67 -2.46 3.21 5.40
N ASN A 68 -2.14 1.94 5.13
CA ASN A 68 -1.57 1.52 3.85
C ASN A 68 -2.60 1.65 2.73
N LYS A 69 -3.90 1.41 2.99
CA LYS A 69 -4.97 1.67 2.01
C LYS A 69 -5.07 3.15 1.65
N LEU A 70 -5.11 4.02 2.67
CA LEU A 70 -5.22 5.47 2.47
C LEU A 70 -4.01 6.05 1.75
N LEU A 71 -2.81 5.50 2.00
CA LEU A 71 -1.59 5.92 1.31
C LEU A 71 -1.60 5.50 -0.17
N GLN A 72 -2.06 4.28 -0.48
CA GLN A 72 -2.25 3.83 -1.86
C GLN A 72 -3.26 4.69 -2.62
N ASP A 73 -4.39 5.05 -1.97
CA ASP A 73 -5.39 5.96 -2.55
C ASP A 73 -4.81 7.35 -2.82
N TYR A 74 -4.02 7.89 -1.88
CA TYR A 74 -3.35 9.17 -2.07
C TYR A 74 -2.43 9.16 -3.29
N PHE A 75 -1.60 8.13 -3.46
CA PHE A 75 -0.76 8.02 -4.65
C PHE A 75 -1.58 7.91 -5.94
N ALA A 76 -2.68 7.15 -5.94
CA ALA A 76 -3.55 7.04 -7.11
C ALA A 76 -4.20 8.38 -7.48
N GLU A 77 -4.53 9.23 -6.52
CA GLU A 77 -5.06 10.58 -6.79
C GLU A 77 -4.02 11.51 -7.44
N GLN A 78 -2.77 11.44 -6.99
CA GLN A 78 -1.70 12.33 -7.46
C GLN A 78 -1.09 11.92 -8.81
N VAL A 79 -1.19 10.64 -9.18
CA VAL A 79 -0.60 10.10 -10.42
C VAL A 79 -1.67 10.12 -11.52
N GLY A 80 -1.87 11.31 -12.13
CA GLY A 80 -2.80 11.58 -13.24
C GLY A 80 -2.15 12.35 -14.38
#